data_AF-A0A6P0SXD9-F1
#
_entry.id   AF-A0A6P0SXD9-F1
#
_cell.length_a   1.000
_cell.length_b   1.000
_cell.length_c   1.000
_cell.angle_alpha   90.00
_cell.angle_beta   90.00
_cell.angle_gamma   90.00
#
_symmetry.space_group_name_H-M   'P 1'
#
loop_
_entity.id
_entity.type
_entity.pdbx_description
1 polymer ?
#
loop_
_entity_poly.entity_id
_entity_poly.type
_entity_poly.pdbx_seq_one_letter_code
_entity_poly.pdbx_strand_id
1 'polypeptide(L)'
;PLIVVLPFGQFMLRQFPILGIIYLPLQPLISLYYGLPLVGLIIFFVLFLAVVRNPQISHFVRFNTMQAILLDILLVLCGLLLPILVQALGVNLLTETLYNIVFLGILAACGYSMIQSLMGRYAEIPSLSQAVYSQVR
;
A
#
# COMPACT_ATOMS: atom_id res chain seq x y z
N PRO A 1 -1.30 2.04 2.28
CA PRO A 1 -1.28 1.17 1.08
C PRO A 1 -2.50 1.27 0.16
N LEU A 2 -3.72 1.05 0.64
CA LEU A 2 -4.92 1.03 -0.22
C LEU A 2 -5.13 2.32 -1.01
N ILE A 3 -4.95 3.48 -0.39
CA ILE A 3 -5.08 4.78 -1.09
C ILE A 3 -3.92 5.01 -2.07
N VAL A 4 -2.71 4.61 -1.67
CA VAL A 4 -1.47 4.81 -2.44
C VAL A 4 -1.46 3.97 -3.71
N VAL A 5 -2.08 2.78 -3.71
CA VAL A 5 -2.12 1.90 -4.88
C VAL A 5 -3.18 2.31 -5.91
N LEU A 6 -4.09 3.21 -5.58
CA LEU A 6 -5.21 3.59 -6.44
C LEU A 6 -4.80 3.98 -7.88
N PRO A 7 -3.71 4.74 -8.13
CA PRO A 7 -3.29 5.09 -9.49
C PRO A 7 -2.89 3.87 -10.34
N PHE A 8 -2.43 2.79 -9.72
CA PHE A 8 -2.06 1.56 -10.42
C PHE A 8 -3.30 0.79 -10.91
N GLY A 9 -4.45 1.02 -10.28
CA GLY A 9 -5.71 0.37 -10.63
C GLY A 9 -6.41 0.93 -11.86
N GLN A 10 -5.85 1.92 -12.57
CA GLN A 10 -6.52 2.62 -13.67
C GLN A 10 -7.11 1.69 -14.75
N PHE A 11 -6.37 0.64 -15.14
CA PHE A 11 -6.83 -0.31 -16.14
C PHE A 11 -7.88 -1.25 -15.55
N MET A 12 -7.61 -1.82 -14.37
CA MET A 12 -8.48 -2.79 -13.73
C MET A 12 -9.81 -2.22 -13.26
N LEU A 13 -9.81 -0.99 -12.73
CA LEU A 13 -11.04 -0.30 -12.29
C LEU A 13 -11.90 0.15 -13.47
N ARG A 14 -11.31 0.40 -14.64
CA ARG A 14 -12.07 0.68 -15.87
C ARG A 14 -12.74 -0.59 -16.41
N GLN A 15 -12.05 -1.73 -16.34
CA GLN A 15 -12.59 -3.02 -16.78
C GLN A 15 -13.59 -3.62 -15.79
N PHE A 16 -13.34 -3.46 -14.49
CA PHE A 16 -14.17 -3.98 -13.40
C PHE A 16 -14.54 -2.87 -12.41
N PRO A 17 -15.50 -1.99 -12.74
CA PRO A 17 -15.89 -0.86 -11.88
C PRO A 17 -16.37 -1.28 -10.49
N ILE A 18 -16.88 -2.51 -10.35
CA ILE A 18 -17.33 -3.09 -9.07
C ILE A 18 -16.21 -3.11 -8.02
N LEU A 19 -14.95 -3.26 -8.43
CA LEU A 19 -13.80 -3.20 -7.52
C LEU A 19 -13.64 -1.81 -6.90
N GLY A 20 -14.19 -0.76 -7.54
CA GLY A 20 -14.19 0.60 -7.04
C GLY A 20 -15.00 0.81 -5.75
N ILE A 21 -15.93 -0.09 -5.43
CA ILE A 21 -16.82 0.04 -4.27
C ILE A 21 -16.03 0.09 -2.95
N ILE A 22 -14.89 -0.61 -2.87
CA ILE A 22 -14.05 -0.60 -1.67
C ILE A 22 -13.49 0.79 -1.33
N TYR A 23 -13.42 1.69 -2.33
CA TYR A 23 -12.93 3.05 -2.17
C TYR A 23 -14.02 4.05 -1.81
N LEU A 24 -15.30 3.66 -1.90
CA LEU A 24 -16.42 4.53 -1.53
C LEU A 24 -16.34 5.02 -0.07
N PRO A 25 -16.12 4.17 0.95
CA PRO A 25 -15.94 4.65 2.33
C PRO A 25 -14.62 5.41 2.54
N LEU A 26 -13.65 5.26 1.63
CA LEU A 26 -12.33 5.89 1.73
C LEU A 26 -12.27 7.27 1.06
N GLN A 27 -13.32 7.70 0.34
CA GLN A 27 -13.38 8.97 -0.37
C GLN A 27 -12.91 10.21 0.42
N PRO A 28 -13.32 10.43 1.69
CA PRO A 28 -12.83 11.59 2.44
C PRO A 28 -11.32 11.53 2.68
N LEU A 29 -10.79 10.34 2.95
CA LEU A 29 -9.35 10.14 3.17
C LEU A 29 -8.56 10.27 1.86
N ILE A 30 -9.11 9.77 0.75
CA ILE A 30 -8.53 9.92 -0.59
C ILE A 30 -8.44 11.42 -0.94
N SER A 31 -9.52 12.16 -0.70
CA SER A 31 -9.59 13.60 -0.98
C SER A 31 -8.54 14.37 -0.15
N LEU A 32 -8.38 14.02 1.13
CA LEU A 32 -7.34 14.61 1.98
C LEU A 32 -5.93 14.25 1.51
N TYR A 33 -5.72 13.00 1.13
CA TYR A 33 -4.41 12.49 0.68
C TYR A 33 -3.92 13.19 -0.59
N TYR A 34 -4.80 13.40 -1.57
CA TYR A 34 -4.45 14.07 -2.83
C TYR A 34 -4.65 15.59 -2.79
N GLY A 35 -5.37 16.13 -1.80
CA GLY A 35 -5.67 17.55 -1.68
C GLY A 35 -4.54 18.40 -1.09
N LEU A 36 -3.57 17.78 -0.42
CA LEU A 36 -2.44 18.46 0.20
C LEU A 36 -1.11 17.85 -0.25
N PRO A 37 -0.09 18.67 -0.55
CA PRO A 37 1.23 18.16 -0.91
C PRO A 37 1.86 17.45 0.29
N LEU A 38 2.71 16.45 0.00
CA LEU A 38 3.51 15.72 1.00
C LEU A 38 2.71 14.95 2.07
N VAL A 39 1.38 14.83 1.98
CA VAL A 39 0.59 14.08 2.97
C VAL A 39 1.07 12.64 3.14
N GLY A 40 1.40 11.95 2.06
CA GLY A 40 1.96 10.59 2.15
C GLY A 40 3.25 10.55 2.97
N LEU A 41 4.12 11.55 2.82
CA LEU A 41 5.36 11.66 3.58
C LEU A 41 5.09 12.00 5.06
N ILE A 42 4.13 12.88 5.33
CA ILE A 42 3.70 13.22 6.70
C ILE A 42 3.14 11.97 7.39
N ILE A 43 2.25 11.23 6.73
CA ILE A 43 1.68 9.98 7.26
C ILE A 43 2.79 8.97 7.53
N PHE A 44 3.75 8.82 6.63
CA PHE A 44 4.92 7.96 6.85
C PHE A 44 5.66 8.34 8.13
N PHE A 45 6.04 9.61 8.31
CA PHE A 45 6.78 10.04 9.50
C PHE A 45 5.96 9.89 10.78
N VAL A 46 4.67 10.25 10.75
CA VAL A 46 3.77 10.11 11.89
C VAL A 46 3.66 8.64 12.31
N LEU A 47 3.37 7.74 11.37
CA LEU A 47 3.26 6.31 11.66
C LEU A 47 4.60 5.73 12.13
N PHE A 48 5.71 6.12 11.51
CA PHE A 48 7.02 5.60 11.90
C PHE A 48 7.46 6.08 13.29
N LEU A 49 7.41 7.38 13.55
CA LEU A 49 7.90 7.97 14.79
C LEU A 49 6.93 7.75 15.96
N ALA A 50 5.63 7.95 15.75
CA ALA A 50 4.64 7.87 16.83
C ALA A 50 4.21 6.42 17.12
N VAL A 51 4.24 5.55 16.11
CA VAL A 51 3.79 4.15 16.26
C VAL A 51 4.95 3.17 16.30
N VAL A 52 5.69 3.03 15.20
CA VAL A 52 6.72 1.97 15.08
C VAL A 52 7.85 2.13 16.10
N ARG A 53 8.29 3.36 16.37
CA ARG A 53 9.36 3.67 17.33
C ARG A 53 8.89 3.78 18.78
N ASN A 54 7.59 3.71 19.05
CA ASN A 54 7.06 3.87 20.40
C ASN A 54 6.95 2.51 21.12
N PRO A 55 7.78 2.23 22.15
CA PRO A 55 7.76 0.96 22.86
C PRO A 55 6.51 0.76 23.74
N GLN A 56 5.74 1.82 24.00
CA GLN A 56 4.46 1.71 24.72
C GLN A 56 3.34 1.10 23.85
N ILE A 57 3.54 1.07 22.53
CA ILE A 57 2.61 0.42 21.60
C ILE A 57 2.95 -1.05 21.49
N SER A 58 1.92 -1.90 21.47
CA SER A 58 2.08 -3.34 21.36
C SER A 58 2.89 -3.72 20.12
N HIS A 59 3.74 -4.73 20.27
CA HIS A 59 4.55 -5.25 19.16
C HIS A 59 3.67 -5.60 17.94
N PHE A 60 2.47 -6.13 18.17
CA PHE A 60 1.51 -6.45 17.12
C PHE A 60 1.12 -5.24 16.26
N VAL A 61 0.79 -4.10 16.88
CA VAL A 61 0.44 -2.89 16.14
C VAL A 61 1.68 -2.34 15.42
N ARG A 62 2.82 -2.28 16.11
CA ARG A 62 4.09 -1.82 15.51
C ARG A 62 4.47 -2.64 14.26
N PHE A 63 4.29 -3.96 14.32
CA PHE A 63 4.55 -4.89 13.22
C PHE A 63 3.64 -4.61 12.02
N ASN A 64 2.32 -4.56 12.22
CA ASN A 64 1.37 -4.30 11.14
C ASN A 64 1.57 -2.91 10.53
N THR A 65 1.85 -1.89 11.36
CA THR A 65 2.16 -0.54 10.88
C THR A 65 3.44 -0.53 10.05
N MET A 66 4.50 -1.21 10.49
CA MET A 66 5.74 -1.30 9.72
C MET A 66 5.54 -2.04 8.39
N GLN A 67 4.70 -3.08 8.34
CA GLN A 67 4.35 -3.74 7.07
C GLN A 67 3.63 -2.78 6.12
N ALA A 68 2.65 -2.03 6.61
CA ALA A 68 1.95 -1.03 5.80
C ALA A 68 2.91 0.03 5.25
N ILE A 69 3.85 0.50 6.07
CA ILE A 69 4.88 1.46 5.66
C ILE A 69 5.78 0.87 4.56
N LEU A 70 6.25 -0.37 4.70
CA LEU A 70 7.10 -0.99 3.68
C LEU A 70 6.35 -1.19 2.35
N LEU A 71 5.06 -1.55 2.40
CA LEU A 71 4.21 -1.61 1.19
C LEU A 71 4.06 -0.24 0.54
N ASP A 72 3.90 0.82 1.34
CA ASP A 72 3.82 2.20 0.81
C ASP A 72 5.14 2.62 0.15
N ILE A 73 6.29 2.28 0.73
CA ILE A 73 7.59 2.54 0.10
C ILE A 73 7.69 1.79 -1.24
N LEU A 74 7.32 0.50 -1.27
CA LEU A 74 7.34 -0.29 -2.51
C LEU A 74 6.47 0.35 -3.59
N LEU A 75 5.27 0.80 -3.22
CA LEU A 75 4.36 1.49 -4.12
C LEU A 75 4.92 2.80 -4.65
N VAL A 76 5.56 3.61 -3.80
CA VAL A 76 6.23 4.84 -4.23
C VAL A 76 7.33 4.52 -5.25
N LEU A 77 8.15 3.49 -5.00
CA LEU A 77 9.18 3.05 -5.95
C LEU A 77 8.58 2.58 -7.28
N CYS A 78 7.53 1.76 -7.24
CA CYS A 78 6.80 1.37 -8.45
C CYS A 78 6.23 2.59 -9.20
N GLY A 79 5.76 3.61 -8.46
CA GLY A 79 5.19 4.84 -9.01
C GLY A 79 6.23 5.72 -9.69
N LEU A 80 7.50 5.58 -9.33
CA LEU A 80 8.62 6.24 -10.01
C LEU A 80 9.06 5.45 -11.25
N LEU A 81 9.08 4.11 -11.18
CA LEU A 81 9.64 3.25 -12.22
C LEU A 81 8.67 2.94 -13.36
N LEU A 82 7.41 2.60 -13.06
CA LEU A 82 6.46 2.15 -14.09
C LEU A 82 6.11 3.24 -15.12
N PRO A 83 5.97 4.53 -14.77
CA PRO A 83 5.74 5.58 -15.77
C PRO A 83 6.92 5.74 -16.74
N ILE A 84 8.15 5.50 -16.30
CA ILE A 84 9.34 5.52 -17.17
C ILE A 84 9.26 4.34 -18.15
N LEU A 85 8.86 3.16 -17.67
CA LEU A 85 8.68 1.99 -18.52
C LEU A 85 7.57 2.20 -19.57
N VAL A 86 6.45 2.82 -19.18
CA VAL A 86 5.35 3.16 -20.11
C VAL A 86 5.80 4.19 -21.15
N GLN A 87 6.59 5.19 -20.76
CA GLN A 87 7.15 6.14 -21.73
C GLN A 87 8.08 5.47 -22.74
N ALA A 88 8.85 4.46 -22.31
CA ALA A 88 9.79 3.74 -23.17
C ALA A 88 9.11 2.70 -24.10
N LEU A 89 8.11 1.97 -23.60
CA LEU A 89 7.49 0.83 -24.29
C LEU A 89 6.09 1.12 -24.85
N GLY A 90 5.51 2.27 -24.50
CA GLY A 90 4.12 2.61 -24.79
C GLY A 90 3.13 1.86 -23.90
N VAL A 91 1.83 2.19 -24.06
CA VAL A 91 0.74 1.44 -23.41
C VAL A 91 0.47 0.18 -24.24
N ASN A 92 0.74 -0.97 -23.64
CA ASN A 92 0.58 -2.29 -24.23
C ASN A 92 0.24 -3.33 -23.15
N LEU A 93 -0.04 -4.57 -23.57
CA LEU A 93 -0.40 -5.66 -22.66
C LEU A 93 0.59 -5.84 -21.51
N LEU A 94 1.90 -5.78 -21.76
CA LEU A 94 2.92 -5.94 -20.73
C LEU A 94 2.82 -4.84 -19.67
N THR A 95 2.76 -3.59 -20.09
CA THR A 95 2.66 -2.45 -19.16
C THR A 95 1.35 -2.47 -18.38
N GLU A 96 0.23 -2.82 -19.01
CA GLU A 96 -1.07 -2.97 -18.34
C GLU A 96 -1.04 -4.11 -17.31
N THR A 97 -0.48 -5.26 -17.67
CA THR A 97 -0.32 -6.39 -16.76
C THR A 97 0.52 -6.01 -15.53
N LEU A 98 1.60 -5.24 -15.69
CA LEU A 98 2.41 -4.79 -14.55
C LEU A 98 1.63 -3.88 -13.59
N TYR A 99 0.89 -2.91 -14.12
CA TYR A 99 0.01 -2.05 -13.31
C TYR A 99 -1.03 -2.88 -12.55
N ASN A 100 -1.68 -3.83 -13.24
CA ASN A 100 -2.69 -4.71 -12.65
C ASN A 100 -2.11 -5.64 -11.59
N ILE A 101 -0.91 -6.19 -11.79
CA ILE A 101 -0.23 -7.04 -10.79
C ILE A 101 0.07 -6.23 -9.52
N VAL A 102 0.59 -5.00 -9.65
CA VAL A 102 0.84 -4.13 -8.49
C VAL A 102 -0.46 -3.84 -7.75
N PHE A 103 -1.52 -3.48 -8.49
CA PHE A 103 -2.82 -3.18 -7.91
C PHE A 103 -3.44 -4.36 -7.15
N LEU A 104 -3.57 -5.51 -7.82
CA LEU A 104 -4.16 -6.71 -7.24
C LEU A 104 -3.29 -7.27 -6.12
N GLY A 105 -1.97 -7.25 -6.27
CA GLY A 105 -1.01 -7.72 -5.26
C GLY A 105 -1.16 -6.96 -3.95
N ILE A 106 -1.28 -5.63 -4.01
CA ILE A 106 -1.50 -4.81 -2.80
C ILE A 106 -2.89 -4.99 -2.23
N LEU A 107 -3.93 -5.11 -3.06
CA LEU A 107 -5.27 -5.41 -2.56
C LEU A 107 -5.30 -6.75 -1.80
N ALA A 108 -4.69 -7.79 -2.36
CA ALA A 108 -4.57 -9.09 -1.73
C ALA A 108 -3.75 -9.00 -0.42
N ALA A 109 -2.61 -8.32 -0.43
CA ALA A 109 -1.79 -8.12 0.76
C ALA A 109 -2.54 -7.37 1.87
N CYS A 110 -3.27 -6.30 1.53
CA CYS A 110 -4.07 -5.54 2.48
C CYS A 110 -5.23 -6.39 3.03
N GLY A 111 -5.97 -7.08 2.15
CA GLY A 111 -7.07 -7.96 2.55
C GLY A 111 -6.61 -9.07 3.48
N TYR A 112 -5.53 -9.76 3.12
CA TYR A 112 -4.90 -10.77 3.97
C TYR A 112 -4.48 -10.20 5.33
N SER A 113 -3.83 -9.03 5.34
CA SER A 113 -3.35 -8.41 6.58
C SER A 113 -4.49 -7.97 7.49
N MET A 114 -5.57 -7.43 6.93
CA MET A 114 -6.77 -7.06 7.70
C MET A 114 -7.44 -8.29 8.31
N ILE A 115 -7.62 -9.37 7.54
CA ILE A 115 -8.25 -10.61 8.04
C ILE A 115 -7.42 -11.24 9.15
N GLN A 116 -6.11 -11.39 8.96
CA GLN A 116 -5.22 -11.90 10.01
C GLN A 116 -5.24 -11.00 11.25
N SER A 117 -5.27 -9.69 11.05
CA SER A 117 -5.31 -8.73 12.17
C SER A 117 -6.58 -8.85 12.99
N LEU A 118 -7.74 -9.01 12.32
CA LEU A 118 -9.02 -9.24 12.98
C LEU A 118 -9.05 -10.57 13.76
N MET A 119 -8.30 -11.56 13.31
CA MET A 119 -8.13 -12.84 14.00
C MET A 119 -7.06 -12.79 15.11
N GLY A 120 -6.41 -11.65 15.36
CA GLY A 120 -5.34 -11.49 16.34
C GLY A 120 -4.04 -12.20 15.95
N ARG A 121 -3.84 -12.49 14.66
CA ARG A 121 -2.68 -13.21 14.11
C ARG A 121 -1.78 -12.25 13.34
N TYR A 122 -0.48 -12.55 13.33
CA TYR A 122 0.48 -11.81 12.52
C TYR A 122 0.27 -12.15 11.04
N ALA A 123 0.12 -11.12 10.21
CA ALA A 123 0.06 -11.29 8.77
C ALA A 123 1.45 -11.55 8.22
N GLU A 124 1.76 -12.78 7.82
CA GLU A 124 3.09 -13.12 7.32
C GLU A 124 3.13 -13.03 5.79
N ILE A 125 3.42 -11.84 5.27
CA ILE A 125 3.75 -11.65 3.85
C ILE A 125 5.21 -12.09 3.62
N PRO A 126 5.49 -13.09 2.75
CA PRO A 126 6.84 -13.56 2.46
C PRO A 126 7.76 -12.43 2.02
N SER A 127 9.05 -12.48 2.41
CA SER A 127 10.08 -11.43 2.24
C SER A 127 9.83 -10.12 2.99
N LEU A 128 8.60 -9.59 2.98
CA LEU A 128 8.23 -8.35 3.66
C LEU A 128 8.28 -8.49 5.19
N SER A 129 7.74 -9.58 5.71
CA SER A 129 7.66 -9.80 7.18
C SER A 129 9.05 -9.94 7.79
N GLN A 130 9.99 -10.56 7.08
CA GLN A 130 11.39 -10.66 7.50
C GLN A 130 12.05 -9.28 7.57
N ALA A 131 11.77 -8.40 6.59
CA ALA A 131 12.24 -7.01 6.61
C ALA A 131 11.62 -6.19 7.74
N VAL A 132 10.37 -6.48 8.13
CA VAL A 132 9.73 -5.85 9.29
C VAL A 132 10.36 -6.28 10.60
N TYR A 133 10.61 -7.58 10.80
CA TYR A 133 11.20 -8.07 12.05
C TYR A 133 12.57 -7.46 12.35
N SER A 134 13.36 -7.10 11.34
CA SER A 134 14.64 -6.42 11.56
C SER A 134 14.50 -4.97 12.04
N GLN A 135 13.36 -4.32 11.78
CA GLN A 135 13.09 -2.92 12.11
C GLN A 135 12.33 -2.74 13.43
N VAL A 136 11.48 -3.70 13.81
CA VAL A 136 10.59 -3.61 14.99
C VAL A 136 11.23 -4.20 16.26
N ARG A 137 12.56 -4.34 16.29
CA ARG A 137 13.31 -4.88 17.43
C ARG A 137 13.13 -4.05 18.71
#